data_AF-A0A5M6I627-F1
#
_entry.id   AF-A0A5M6I627-F1
#
_cell.length_a   1.000
_cell.length_b   1.000
_cell.length_c   1.000
_cell.angle_alpha   90.00
_cell.angle_beta   90.00
_cell.angle_gamma   90.00
#
_symmetry.space_group_name_H-M   'P 1'
#
loop_
_entity.id
_entity.type
_entity.pdbx_description
1 polymer ?
#
loop_
_entity_poly.entity_id
_entity_poly.type
_entity_poly.pdbx_seq_one_letter_code
_entity_poly.pdbx_strand_id
1 'polypeptide(L)'
;MEASVKVKRGFAAMDSQTRREIARKGGQSVPPEKRVFARDRSLATSAGQKGGRSVDPANRSFSQDRELASDAGRKGGRKRAGSHH
;
A
#
# COMPACT_ATOMS: atom_id res chain seq x y z
N MET A 1 -36.48 -5.48 -4.44
CA MET A 1 -35.46 -5.50 -3.36
C MET A 1 -34.59 -4.27 -3.54
N GLU A 2 -34.89 -3.20 -2.83
CA GLU A 2 -34.10 -1.95 -2.82
C GLU A 2 -32.72 -2.24 -2.19
N ALA A 3 -31.67 -2.19 -3.00
CA ALA A 3 -30.31 -2.33 -2.49
C ALA A 3 -29.96 -1.06 -1.69
N SER A 4 -29.97 -1.19 -0.36
CA SER A 4 -29.52 -0.14 0.56
C SER A 4 -28.19 0.46 0.07
N VAL A 5 -28.23 1.71 -0.41
CA VAL A 5 -27.05 2.43 -0.88
C VAL A 5 -26.10 2.56 0.30
N LYS A 6 -25.01 1.79 0.29
CA LYS A 6 -24.01 1.79 1.35
C LYS A 6 -23.28 3.13 1.32
N VAL A 7 -23.77 4.09 2.10
CA VAL A 7 -23.17 5.42 2.23
C VAL A 7 -21.74 5.25 2.77
N LYS A 8 -20.76 5.81 2.07
CA LYS A 8 -19.36 5.82 2.53
C LYS A 8 -19.29 6.61 3.83
N ARG A 9 -18.61 6.08 4.85
CA ARG A 9 -18.44 6.70 6.17
C ARG A 9 -16.96 6.73 6.55
N GLY A 10 -16.59 7.62 7.48
CA GLY A 10 -15.24 7.73 8.02
C GLY A 10 -14.18 8.01 6.94
N PHE A 11 -13.06 7.29 6.99
CA PHE A 11 -11.95 7.47 6.03
C PHE A 11 -12.38 7.34 4.57
N ALA A 12 -13.32 6.43 4.26
CA ALA A 12 -13.80 6.22 2.90
C ALA A 12 -14.70 7.36 2.37
N ALA A 13 -15.24 8.19 3.26
CA ALA A 13 -16.06 9.36 2.91
C ALA A 13 -15.23 10.63 2.67
N MET A 14 -13.97 10.64 3.10
CA MET A 14 -13.07 11.79 2.93
C MET A 14 -12.63 11.95 1.47
N ASP A 15 -12.26 13.18 1.10
CA ASP A 15 -11.69 13.47 -0.20
C ASP A 15 -10.37 12.70 -0.43
N SER A 16 -10.00 12.53 -1.70
CA SER A 16 -8.83 11.73 -2.08
C SER A 16 -7.50 12.33 -1.59
N GLN A 17 -7.42 13.66 -1.52
CA GLN A 17 -6.21 14.36 -1.08
C GLN A 17 -6.00 14.16 0.42
N THR A 18 -7.02 14.39 1.23
CA THR A 18 -7.02 14.16 2.68
C THR A 18 -6.73 12.71 3.01
N ARG A 19 -7.34 11.75 2.30
CA ARG A 19 -7.00 10.32 2.47
C ARG A 19 -5.52 10.03 2.22
N ARG A 20 -4.97 10.60 1.15
CA ARG A 20 -3.54 10.44 0.80
C ARG A 20 -2.64 11.07 1.84
N GLU A 21 -2.98 12.25 2.35
CA GLU A 21 -2.22 12.90 3.41
C GLU A 21 -2.23 12.13 4.71
N ILE A 22 -3.39 11.62 5.14
CA ILE A 22 -3.50 10.79 6.34
C ILE A 22 -2.70 9.50 6.18
N ALA A 23 -2.80 8.81 5.04
CA ALA A 23 -2.00 7.62 4.76
C ALA A 23 -0.49 7.93 4.77
N ARG A 24 -0.08 9.08 4.20
CA ARG A 24 1.30 9.56 4.23
C ARG A 24 1.77 9.83 5.67
N LYS A 25 0.98 10.56 6.47
CA LYS A 25 1.29 10.87 7.87
C LYS A 25 1.38 9.59 8.70
N GLY A 26 0.41 8.68 8.58
CA GLY A 26 0.43 7.39 9.29
C GLY A 26 1.68 6.55 8.99
N GLY A 27 2.13 6.52 7.73
CA GLY A 27 3.40 5.86 7.37
C GLY A 27 4.65 6.58 7.89
N GLN A 28 4.59 7.89 8.09
CA GLN A 28 5.69 8.70 8.64
C GLN A 28 5.75 8.66 10.17
N SER A 29 4.63 8.45 10.86
CA SER A 29 4.55 8.42 12.33
C SER A 29 5.43 7.36 12.97
N VAL A 30 5.81 6.32 12.23
CA VAL A 30 6.78 5.31 12.70
C VAL A 30 8.18 5.73 12.24
N PRO A 31 9.13 5.99 13.17
CA PRO A 31 10.52 6.27 12.85
C PRO A 31 11.12 5.16 11.97
N PRO A 32 12.03 5.47 11.03
CA PRO A 32 12.61 4.49 10.12
C PRO A 32 13.12 3.21 10.81
N GLU A 33 13.72 3.36 11.99
CA GLU A 33 14.34 2.30 12.80
C GLU A 33 13.29 1.33 13.36
N LYS A 34 12.05 1.82 13.57
CA LYS A 34 10.93 1.04 14.12
C LYS A 34 9.95 0.56 13.02
N ARG A 35 10.22 0.85 11.74
CA ARG A 35 9.36 0.38 10.64
C ARG A 35 9.56 -1.12 10.41
N VAL A 36 8.66 -1.93 10.96
CA VAL A 36 8.74 -3.40 10.90
C VAL A 36 8.78 -3.93 9.45
N PHE A 37 8.01 -3.32 8.54
CA PHE A 37 8.04 -3.67 7.10
C PHE A 37 9.33 -3.26 6.37
N ALA A 38 10.05 -2.24 6.89
CA ALA A 38 11.36 -1.89 6.36
C ALA A 38 12.43 -2.86 6.87
N ARG A 39 12.32 -3.33 8.12
CA ARG A 39 13.30 -4.28 8.67
C ARG A 39 13.12 -5.69 8.13
N ASP A 40 11.88 -6.17 8.05
CA ASP A 40 11.56 -7.55 7.67
C ASP A 40 10.92 -7.61 6.28
N ARG A 41 11.70 -8.09 5.31
CA ARG A 41 11.25 -8.28 3.92
C ARG A 41 10.17 -9.36 3.80
N SER A 42 10.25 -10.41 4.60
CA SER A 42 9.29 -11.52 4.59
C SER A 42 7.94 -11.05 5.11
N LEU A 43 7.93 -10.26 6.19
CA LEU A 43 6.72 -9.63 6.70
C LEU A 43 6.10 -8.66 5.67
N ALA A 44 6.92 -7.80 5.03
CA ALA A 44 6.43 -6.89 4.00
C ALA A 44 5.83 -7.64 2.80
N THR A 45 6.47 -8.73 2.38
CA THR A 45 6.00 -9.58 1.29
C THR A 45 4.69 -10.26 1.67
N SER A 46 4.61 -10.86 2.86
CA SER A 46 3.40 -11.53 3.37
C SER A 46 2.22 -10.56 3.49
N ALA A 47 2.44 -9.37 4.06
CA ALA A 47 1.42 -8.34 4.18
C ALA A 47 0.94 -7.84 2.81
N GLY A 48 1.86 -7.60 1.87
CA GLY A 48 1.54 -7.20 0.50
C GLY A 48 0.73 -8.26 -0.22
N GLN A 49 1.14 -9.53 -0.12
CA GLN A 49 0.37 -10.63 -0.71
C GLN A 49 -1.01 -10.75 -0.06
N LYS A 50 -1.13 -10.67 1.27
CA LYS A 50 -2.43 -10.74 1.97
C LYS A 50 -3.38 -9.62 1.52
N GLY A 51 -2.87 -8.40 1.36
CA GLY A 51 -3.65 -7.28 0.80
C GLY A 51 -4.07 -7.50 -0.66
N GLY A 52 -3.19 -8.08 -1.47
CA GLY A 52 -3.47 -8.41 -2.88
C GLY A 52 -4.39 -9.61 -3.08
N ARG A 53 -4.50 -10.52 -2.10
CA ARG A 53 -5.40 -11.69 -2.17
C ARG A 53 -6.88 -11.30 -2.22
N SER A 54 -7.26 -10.14 -1.68
CA SER A 54 -8.64 -9.64 -1.75
C SER A 54 -9.08 -9.20 -3.15
N VAL A 55 -8.14 -9.16 -4.11
CA VAL A 55 -8.39 -8.84 -5.51
C VAL A 55 -8.28 -10.12 -6.33
N ASP A 56 -9.24 -10.33 -7.23
CA ASP A 56 -9.23 -11.42 -8.20
C ASP A 56 -7.86 -11.46 -8.92
N PRO A 57 -7.20 -12.62 -9.04
CA PRO A 57 -5.89 -12.74 -9.68
C PRO A 57 -5.80 -12.08 -11.07
N ALA A 58 -6.86 -12.14 -11.87
CA ALA A 58 -6.94 -11.54 -13.20
C ALA A 58 -7.11 -10.01 -13.15
N ASN A 59 -7.65 -9.48 -12.04
CA ASN A 59 -7.88 -8.05 -11.84
C ASN A 59 -6.80 -7.37 -10.97
N ARG A 60 -5.74 -8.07 -10.60
CA ARG A 60 -4.63 -7.47 -9.87
C ARG A 60 -3.86 -6.54 -10.79
N SER A 61 -3.64 -5.30 -10.35
CA SER A 61 -2.82 -4.33 -11.07
C SER A 61 -1.41 -4.86 -11.41
N PHE A 62 -0.87 -5.73 -10.54
CA PHE A 62 0.44 -6.37 -10.76
C PHE A 62 0.44 -7.46 -11.85
N SER A 63 -0.73 -8.05 -12.14
CA SER A 63 -0.90 -9.04 -13.21
C SER A 63 -1.23 -8.37 -14.55
N GLN A 64 -1.95 -7.24 -14.50
CA GLN A 64 -2.39 -6.51 -15.69
C GLN A 64 -1.27 -5.67 -16.32
N ASP A 65 -0.43 -5.06 -15.51
CA ASP A 65 0.67 -4.21 -15.98
C ASP A 65 1.98 -4.58 -15.27
N ARG A 66 2.82 -5.33 -15.99
CA ARG A 66 4.12 -5.77 -15.50
C ARG A 66 5.07 -4.60 -15.29
N GLU A 67 5.02 -3.57 -16.13
CA GLU A 67 5.90 -2.39 -15.98
C GLU A 67 5.53 -1.60 -14.72
N LEU A 68 4.24 -1.34 -14.51
CA LEU A 68 3.73 -0.69 -13.30
C LEU A 68 4.11 -1.49 -12.04
N ALA A 69 4.01 -2.82 -12.10
CA ALA A 69 4.43 -3.70 -11.01
C ALA A 69 5.93 -3.58 -10.71
N SER A 70 6.76 -3.60 -11.76
CA SER A 70 8.21 -3.44 -11.66
C SER A 70 8.59 -2.07 -11.11
N ASP A 71 7.94 -0.99 -11.53
CA ASP A 71 8.19 0.36 -11.03
C ASP A 71 7.74 0.56 -9.59
N ALA A 72 6.59 -0.01 -9.21
CA ALA A 72 6.15 -0.03 -7.81
C ALA A 72 7.16 -0.78 -6.93
N GLY A 73 7.63 -1.95 -7.39
CA GLY A 73 8.67 -2.74 -6.73
C GLY A 73 9.98 -1.97 -6.60
N ARG A 74 10.44 -1.33 -7.68
CA ARG A 74 11.65 -0.50 -7.72
C ARG A 74 11.55 0.68 -6.78
N LYS A 75 10.41 1.38 -6.73
CA LYS A 75 10.17 2.50 -5.81
C LYS A 75 10.17 2.06 -4.35
N GLY A 76 9.57 0.89 -4.05
CA GLY A 76 9.63 0.27 -2.73
C GLY A 76 11.05 -0.13 -2.33
N GLY A 77 11.84 -0.64 -3.27
CA GLY A 77 13.25 -1.02 -3.07
C GLY A 77 14.22 0.16 -2.97
N ARG A 78 14.00 1.24 -3.73
CA ARG A 78 14.85 2.44 -3.77
C ARG A 78 14.96 3.15 -2.43
N LYS A 79 13.96 3.03 -1.54
CA LYS A 79 14.06 3.52 -0.16
C LYS A 79 15.16 2.84 0.67
N ARG A 80 15.74 1.74 0.20
CA ARG A 80 16.90 1.06 0.81
C ARG A 80 18.25 1.43 0.20
N ALA A 81 18.27 2.05 -0.98
CA ALA A 81 19.51 2.34 -1.70
C ALA A 81 20.18 3.66 -1.26
N GLY A 82 19.60 4.39 -0.32
CA GLY A 82 20.07 5.72 0.11
C GLY A 82 20.72 5.77 1.51
N SER A 83 21.21 4.65 2.05
CA SER A 83 21.94 4.66 3.33
C SER A 83 22.98 3.55 3.36
N HIS A 84 24.10 3.78 2.67
CA HIS A 84 25.40 3.24 3.07
C HIS A 84 26.30 4.45 3.29
N HIS A 85 26.56 4.75 4.56
CA HIS A 85 27.64 5.62 5.03
C HIS A 85 28.13 5.06 6.36
#